data_AF-A0A5C6SM54-F1
#
_entry.id   AF-A0A5C6SM54-F1
#
_cell.length_a   1.000
_cell.length_b   1.000
_cell.length_c   1.000
_cell.angle_alpha   90.00
_cell.angle_beta   90.00
_cell.angle_gamma   90.00
#
_symmetry.space_group_name_H-M   'P 1'
#
loop_
_entity.id
_entity.type
_entity.pdbx_description
1 polymer ?
#
loop_
_entity_poly.entity_id
_entity_poly.type
_entity_poly.pdbx_seq_one_letter_code
_entity_poly.pdbx_strand_id
1 'polypeptide(L)'
;MAPTHKTPFALVLAELAISITAVTLFSLMYPVGFRSRLWENGGEQGWNSNPNKRIYYYANHQEPPEVPLIWSQRKRTDVKRL
;
A
#
# COMPACT_ATOMS: atom_id res chain seq x y z
N MET A 1 -44.63 17.47 -5.73
CA MET A 1 -44.04 16.99 -7.00
C MET A 1 -42.67 16.42 -6.66
N ALA A 2 -42.53 15.09 -6.61
CA ALA A 2 -41.26 14.47 -6.21
C ALA A 2 -40.20 14.67 -7.31
N PRO A 3 -38.94 15.01 -6.97
CA PRO A 3 -37.91 15.19 -7.98
C PRO A 3 -37.59 13.85 -8.64
N THR A 4 -37.95 13.71 -9.92
CA THR A 4 -37.51 12.61 -10.77
C THR A 4 -36.03 12.79 -11.10
N HIS A 5 -35.15 12.24 -10.26
CA HIS A 5 -33.74 12.09 -10.59
C HIS A 5 -33.59 11.02 -11.68
N LYS A 6 -33.46 11.47 -12.92
CA LYS A 6 -33.00 10.60 -14.01
C LYS A 6 -31.50 10.41 -13.81
N THR A 7 -31.08 9.27 -13.29
CA THR A 7 -29.66 8.92 -13.22
C THR A 7 -29.14 8.93 -14.65
N PRO A 8 -28.19 9.81 -15.01
CA PRO A 8 -27.68 9.86 -16.37
C PRO A 8 -26.88 8.58 -16.60
N PHE A 9 -27.46 7.66 -17.37
CA PHE A 9 -26.88 6.35 -17.67
C PHE A 9 -25.42 6.44 -18.16
N ALA A 10 -25.07 7.53 -18.84
CA ALA A 10 -23.70 7.86 -19.23
C ALA A 10 -22.71 7.97 -18.05
N LEU A 11 -23.11 8.55 -16.91
CA LEU A 11 -22.23 8.62 -15.73
C LEU A 11 -22.00 7.24 -15.11
N VAL A 12 -23.03 6.38 -15.09
CA VAL A 12 -22.90 5.01 -14.58
C VAL A 12 -21.97 4.19 -15.47
N LEU A 13 -22.06 4.34 -16.80
CA LEU A 13 -21.13 3.70 -17.73
C LEU A 13 -19.70 4.22 -17.58
N ALA A 14 -19.53 5.53 -17.37
CA ALA A 14 -18.22 6.13 -17.14
C ALA A 14 -17.61 5.63 -15.83
N GLU A 15 -18.37 5.60 -14.74
CA GLU A 15 -17.95 5.02 -13.46
C GLU A 15 -17.53 3.57 -13.64
N LEU A 16 -18.38 2.75 -14.27
CA LEU A 16 -18.09 1.34 -14.52
C LEU A 16 -16.80 1.14 -15.32
N ALA A 17 -16.57 1.93 -16.36
CA ALA A 17 -15.35 1.88 -17.16
C ALA A 17 -14.10 2.23 -16.32
N ILE A 18 -14.19 3.26 -15.47
CA ILE A 18 -13.11 3.63 -14.56
C ILE A 18 -12.85 2.50 -13.55
N SER A 19 -13.89 1.94 -12.95
CA SER A 19 -13.78 0.84 -11.99
C SER A 19 -13.15 -0.41 -12.63
N ILE A 20 -13.60 -0.82 -13.82
CA ILE A 20 -13.02 -1.95 -14.56
C ILE A 20 -11.55 -1.68 -14.86
N THR A 21 -11.20 -0.47 -15.30
CA THR A 21 -9.81 -0.09 -15.60
C THR A 21 -8.95 -0.19 -14.35
N ALA A 22 -9.41 0.36 -13.23
CA ALA A 22 -8.70 0.29 -11.96
C ALA A 22 -8.51 -1.17 -11.52
N VAL A 23 -9.58 -1.96 -11.47
CA VAL A 23 -9.51 -3.38 -11.06
C VAL A 23 -8.56 -4.17 -11.97
N THR A 24 -8.62 -3.95 -13.28
CA THR A 24 -7.74 -4.63 -14.24
C THR A 24 -6.28 -4.26 -13.99
N LEU A 25 -6.00 -2.97 -13.81
CA LEU A 25 -4.65 -2.47 -13.52
C LEU A 25 -4.11 -3.05 -12.20
N PHE A 26 -4.92 -3.05 -11.15
CA PHE A 26 -4.55 -3.63 -9.86
C PHE A 26 -4.37 -5.15 -9.94
N SER A 27 -5.21 -5.85 -10.70
CA SER A 27 -5.10 -7.31 -10.87
C SER A 27 -3.84 -7.69 -11.64
N LEU A 28 -3.50 -6.94 -12.69
CA LEU A 28 -2.28 -7.14 -13.48
C LEU A 28 -1.00 -6.73 -12.73
N MET A 29 -1.07 -5.74 -11.83
CA MET A 29 0.05 -5.33 -10.98
C MET A 29 0.16 -6.11 -9.66
N TYR A 30 -0.83 -6.94 -9.33
CA TYR A 30 -0.76 -7.82 -8.16
C TYR A 30 0.28 -8.96 -8.21
N PRO A 31 0.87 -9.39 -9.35
CA PRO A 31 1.89 -10.42 -9.34
C PRO A 31 3.01 -10.04 -8.37
N VAL A 32 3.43 -11.01 -7.56
CA VAL A 32 4.42 -10.84 -6.49
C VAL A 32 5.68 -10.10 -6.97
N GLY A 33 6.09 -10.33 -8.22
CA GLY A 33 7.26 -9.68 -8.82
C GLY A 33 7.13 -8.16 -8.99
N PHE A 34 5.95 -7.64 -9.33
CA PHE A 34 5.76 -6.19 -9.48
C PHE A 34 5.82 -5.49 -8.13
N ARG A 35 5.09 -6.00 -7.13
CA ARG A 35 5.12 -5.46 -5.76
C ARG A 35 6.53 -5.47 -5.18
N SER A 36 7.26 -6.57 -5.34
CA SER A 36 8.63 -6.68 -4.85
C SER A 36 9.56 -5.67 -5.53
N ARG A 37 9.49 -5.54 -6.86
CA ARG A 37 10.31 -4.57 -7.61
C ARG A 37 9.94 -3.11 -7.32
N LEU A 38 8.65 -2.80 -7.16
CA LEU A 38 8.22 -1.45 -6.78
C LEU A 38 8.75 -1.05 -5.41
N TRP A 39 8.72 -1.99 -4.46
CA TRP A 39 9.28 -1.78 -3.13
C TRP A 39 10.80 -1.58 -3.19
N GLU A 40 11.51 -2.45 -3.90
CA GLU A 40 12.96 -2.35 -4.10
C GLU A 40 13.36 -1.01 -4.74
N ASN A 41 12.74 -0.64 -5.87
CA ASN A 41 13.02 0.60 -6.59
C ASN A 41 12.79 1.84 -5.71
N GLY A 42 11.67 1.87 -4.98
CA GLY A 42 11.39 2.96 -4.04
C GLY A 42 12.40 3.01 -2.89
N GLY A 43 12.94 1.86 -2.48
CA GLY A 43 13.96 1.76 -1.45
C GLY A 43 15.34 2.20 -1.92
N GLU A 44 15.69 1.95 -3.18
CA GLU A 44 16.90 2.49 -3.80
C GLU A 44 16.85 4.01 -3.96
N GLN A 45 15.67 4.55 -4.27
CA GLN A 45 15.43 5.99 -4.40
C GLN A 45 15.20 6.72 -3.06
N GLY A 46 15.17 5.98 -1.95
CA GLY A 46 14.98 6.54 -0.61
C GLY A 46 13.55 7.01 -0.30
N TRP A 47 12.57 6.59 -1.10
CA TRP A 47 11.14 6.92 -0.90
C TRP A 47 10.48 5.99 0.12
N ASN A 48 10.99 4.78 0.28
CA ASN A 48 10.52 3.81 1.28
C ASN A 48 11.71 2.97 1.82
N SER A 49 11.42 2.00 2.68
CA SER A 49 12.45 1.11 3.21
C SER A 49 12.96 0.15 2.13
N ASN A 50 14.27 -0.04 2.02
CA ASN A 50 14.83 -0.98 1.06
C ASN A 50 14.79 -2.43 1.61
N PRO A 51 14.10 -3.38 0.94
CA PRO A 51 13.97 -4.75 1.42
C PRO A 51 15.33 -5.48 1.53
N ASN A 52 16.31 -5.15 0.69
CA ASN A 52 17.64 -5.76 0.69
C ASN A 52 18.51 -5.25 1.85
N LYS A 53 18.23 -4.04 2.36
CA LYS A 53 19.02 -3.47 3.46
C LYS A 53 18.76 -4.16 4.79
N ARG A 54 17.58 -4.74 5.02
CA ARG A 54 17.29 -5.41 6.30
C ARG A 54 18.18 -6.64 6.51
N ILE A 55 18.38 -7.45 5.48
CA ILE A 55 19.33 -8.58 5.51
C ILE A 55 20.76 -8.06 5.63
N TYR A 56 21.10 -6.99 4.90
CA TYR A 56 22.41 -6.34 4.97
C TYR A 56 22.77 -5.90 6.41
N TYR A 57 21.86 -5.26 7.16
CA TYR A 57 22.13 -4.83 8.53
C TYR A 57 22.46 -6.01 9.46
N TYR A 58 21.66 -7.08 9.41
CA TYR A 58 21.92 -8.29 10.20
C TYR A 58 23.23 -8.98 9.80
N ALA A 59 23.52 -9.09 8.50
CA ALA A 59 24.73 -9.73 8.00
C ALA A 59 26.01 -8.95 8.33
N ASN A 60 25.92 -7.63 8.52
CA ASN A 60 27.05 -6.75 8.81
C ASN A 60 27.13 -6.32 10.29
N HIS A 61 26.38 -6.96 11.20
CA HIS A 61 26.30 -6.59 12.62
C HIS A 61 25.99 -5.10 12.86
N GLN A 62 25.26 -4.48 11.94
CA GLN A 62 24.81 -3.09 12.06
C GLN A 62 23.40 -3.06 12.62
N GLU A 63 23.10 -2.08 13.46
CA GLU A 63 21.74 -1.89 13.96
C GLU A 63 20.81 -1.46 12.80
N PRO A 64 19.74 -2.22 12.52
CA PRO A 64 18.77 -1.82 11.52
C PRO A 64 18.02 -0.56 11.98
N PRO A 65 17.54 0.28 11.05
CA PRO A 65 16.77 1.47 11.38
C PRO A 65 15.52 1.10 12.19
N GLU A 66 15.12 1.99 13.10
CA GLU A 66 13.96 1.79 13.95
C GLU A 66 12.70 1.54 13.10
N VAL A 67 11.94 0.51 13.46
CA VAL A 67 10.68 0.20 12.78
C VAL A 67 9.65 1.27 13.14
N PRO A 68 9.11 2.02 12.17
CA PRO A 68 8.08 3.02 12.43
C PRO A 68 6.92 2.46 13.25
N LEU A 69 6.40 3.25 14.20
CA LEU A 69 5.36 2.84 15.14
C LEU A 69 4.14 2.20 14.44
N ILE A 70 3.74 2.72 13.28
CA ILE A 70 2.59 2.22 12.49
C ILE A 70 2.77 0.77 11.98
N TRP A 71 4.02 0.31 11.86
CA TRP A 71 4.37 -1.04 11.44
C TRP A 71 4.90 -1.89 12.60
N SER A 72 5.03 -1.29 13.79
CA SER A 72 5.37 -2.02 15.00
C SER A 72 4.18 -2.86 15.45
N GLN A 73 4.42 -4.10 15.86
CA GLN A 73 3.42 -4.96 16.49
C GLN A 73 3.08 -4.51 17.92
N ARG A 74 3.43 -3.27 18.31
CA ARG A 74 3.13 -2.70 19.61
C ARG A 74 1.62 -2.47 19.67
N LYS A 75 0.89 -3.53 19.99
CA LYS A 75 -0.54 -3.45 20.32
C LYS A 75 -0.65 -2.40 21.42
N ARG A 76 -1.51 -1.41 21.19
CA ARG A 76 -1.96 -0.42 22.18
C ARG A 76 -2.56 -1.18 23.37
N THR A 77 -1.73 -1.62 24.32
CA THR A 77 -2.18 -2.37 25.50
C THR A 77 -1.62 -1.84 26.83
N ASP A 78 -0.97 -0.68 26.81
CA ASP A 78 -0.29 -0.14 27.99
C ASP A 78 -1.05 1.03 28.67
N VAL A 79 -2.35 1.23 28.40
CA VAL A 79 -3.16 2.30 29.05
C VAL A 79 -4.00 1.79 30.22
N LYS A 80 -3.82 0.54 30.68
CA LYS A 80 -4.46 0.03 31.92
C LYS A 80 -3.55 -0.86 32.72
N ARG A 81 -2.42 -0.32 33.21
CA ARG A 81 -1.77 -0.86 34.41
C ARG A 81 -0.77 0.12 35.03
N LEU A 82 -1.28 1.25 35.52
CA LEU A 82 -0.71 1.99 36.66
C LEU A 82 -1.88 2.50 37.50
#